data_AF-A0A9J6ZI00-F1
#
_entry.id   AF-A0A9J6ZI00-F1
#
_cell.length_a   1.000
_cell.length_b   1.000
_cell.length_c   1.000
_cell.angle_alpha   90.00
_cell.angle_beta   90.00
_cell.angle_gamma   90.00
#
_symmetry.space_group_name_H-M   'P 1'
#
loop_
_entity.id
_entity.type
_entity.pdbx_description
1 polymer ?
#
loop_
_entity_poly.entity_id
_entity_poly.type
_entity_poly.pdbx_seq_one_letter_code
_entity_poly.pdbx_strand_id
1 'polypeptide(L)'
;MDGMSKHEIMEILVNKYADMVLRLALSHLGNLADAQDACQEVYIKLFKHSQTFKDAEHEKAWVIRVTINTCKDIIRSPWKKWFTTYEEVPLPNHHNERVVFLGYLLLLQVKMRI
;
A
#
# COMPACT_ATOMS: atom_id res chain seq x y z
N MET A 1 24.36 -17.00 -8.36
CA MET A 1 23.31 -15.99 -8.64
C MET A 1 23.94 -14.66 -8.32
N ASP A 2 24.67 -14.10 -9.28
CA ASP A 2 25.64 -13.03 -9.04
C ASP A 2 25.45 -11.95 -10.12
N GLY A 3 25.60 -10.68 -9.75
CA GLY A 3 25.49 -9.53 -10.67
C GLY A 3 24.11 -8.92 -10.96
N MET A 4 22.97 -9.57 -10.67
CA MET A 4 21.65 -8.94 -10.92
C MET A 4 21.38 -7.73 -10.00
N SER A 5 20.88 -6.66 -10.60
CA SER A 5 20.36 -5.47 -9.93
C SER A 5 19.09 -5.77 -9.13
N LYS A 6 18.91 -5.05 -8.02
CA LYS A 6 17.67 -5.08 -7.23
C LYS A 6 16.43 -4.71 -8.06
N HIS A 7 16.60 -3.89 -9.09
CA HIS A 7 15.52 -3.53 -10.03
C HIS A 7 15.08 -4.72 -10.87
N GLU A 8 16.01 -5.46 -11.46
CA GLU A 8 15.71 -6.62 -12.32
C GLU A 8 15.00 -7.73 -11.54
N ILE A 9 15.44 -7.98 -10.30
CA ILE A 9 14.77 -8.92 -9.39
C ILE A 9 13.33 -8.47 -9.09
N MET A 10 13.11 -7.19 -8.80
CA MET A 10 11.78 -6.62 -8.58
C MET A 10 10.90 -6.75 -9.82
N GLU A 11 11.43 -6.43 -11.00
CA GLU A 11 10.74 -6.49 -12.29
C GLU A 11 10.31 -7.92 -12.64
N ILE A 12 11.18 -8.92 -12.41
CA ILE A 12 10.84 -10.35 -12.55
C ILE A 12 9.69 -10.75 -11.61
N LEU A 13 9.72 -10.30 -10.34
CA LEU A 13 8.67 -10.60 -9.35
C LEU A 13 7.33 -9.92 -9.70
N VAL A 14 7.37 -8.69 -10.20
CA VAL A 14 6.19 -7.95 -10.69
C VAL A 14 5.60 -8.67 -11.91
N ASN A 15 6.41 -8.97 -12.93
CA ASN A 15 5.96 -9.66 -14.14
C ASN A 15 5.40 -11.07 -13.85
N LYS A 16 5.91 -11.75 -12.80
CA LYS A 16 5.42 -13.07 -12.37
C LYS A 16 4.07 -13.02 -11.63
N TYR A 17 3.72 -11.91 -10.97
CA TYR A 17 2.60 -11.89 -10.02
C TYR A 17 1.57 -10.75 -10.17
N ALA A 18 1.84 -9.69 -10.95
CA ALA A 18 0.96 -8.50 -11.02
C ALA A 18 -0.50 -8.82 -11.31
N ASP A 19 -0.75 -9.63 -12.33
CA ASP A 19 -2.08 -10.05 -12.76
C ASP A 19 -2.84 -10.86 -11.68
N MET A 20 -2.11 -11.59 -10.82
CA MET A 20 -2.69 -12.32 -9.68
C MET A 20 -2.95 -11.40 -8.48
N VAL A 21 -1.95 -10.61 -8.08
CA VAL A 21 -2.00 -9.75 -6.89
C VAL A 21 -3.00 -8.62 -7.08
N LEU A 22 -3.02 -7.98 -8.25
CA LEU A 22 -3.95 -6.89 -8.57
C LEU A 22 -5.40 -7.35 -8.58
N ARG A 23 -5.72 -8.50 -9.22
CA ARG A 23 -7.09 -9.04 -9.20
C ARG A 23 -7.55 -9.39 -7.78
N LEU A 24 -6.67 -9.99 -6.98
CA LEU A 24 -6.98 -10.38 -5.61
C LEU A 24 -7.17 -9.14 -4.70
N ALA A 25 -6.34 -8.11 -4.88
CA ALA A 25 -6.48 -6.84 -4.18
C ALA A 25 -7.75 -6.07 -4.59
N LEU A 26 -8.04 -5.96 -5.90
CA LEU A 26 -9.29 -5.40 -6.41
C LEU A 26 -10.52 -6.12 -5.83
N SER A 27 -10.51 -7.46 -5.82
CA SER A 27 -11.60 -8.27 -5.27
C SER A 27 -11.81 -8.12 -3.75
N HIS A 28 -10.84 -7.57 -3.02
CA HIS A 28 -10.95 -7.29 -1.58
C HIS A 28 -11.21 -5.82 -1.26
N LEU A 29 -10.73 -4.88 -2.09
CA LEU A 29 -10.70 -3.45 -1.79
C LEU A 29 -11.68 -2.61 -2.64
N GLY A 30 -12.20 -3.17 -3.74
CA GLY A 30 -13.29 -2.60 -4.52
C GLY A 30 -12.95 -1.38 -5.39
N ASN A 31 -11.72 -0.86 -5.31
CA ASN A 31 -11.25 0.26 -6.12
C ASN A 31 -9.78 0.09 -6.52
N LEU A 32 -9.36 0.79 -7.57
CA LEU A 32 -8.04 0.59 -8.19
C LEU A 32 -6.89 1.19 -7.37
N ALA A 33 -7.09 2.33 -6.69
CA ALA A 33 -6.04 3.01 -5.94
C ALA A 33 -5.56 2.16 -4.75
N ASP A 34 -6.48 1.78 -3.85
CA ASP A 34 -6.17 0.89 -2.73
C ASP A 34 -5.53 -0.43 -3.20
N ALA A 35 -5.98 -0.95 -4.35
CA ALA A 35 -5.46 -2.20 -4.91
C ALA A 35 -4.03 -2.04 -5.46
N GLN A 36 -3.70 -0.90 -6.07
CA GLN A 36 -2.34 -0.59 -6.52
C GLN A 36 -1.38 -0.37 -5.34
N ASP A 37 -1.82 0.31 -4.29
CA ASP A 37 -1.04 0.48 -3.05
C ASP A 37 -0.82 -0.86 -2.33
N ALA A 38 -1.86 -1.71 -2.26
CA ALA A 38 -1.74 -3.07 -1.75
C ALA A 38 -0.74 -3.92 -2.55
N CYS A 39 -0.72 -3.78 -3.89
CA CYS A 39 0.29 -4.44 -4.73
C CYS A 39 1.71 -3.99 -4.38
N GLN A 40 1.96 -2.68 -4.26
CA GLN A 40 3.29 -2.15 -3.90
C GLN A 40 3.78 -2.73 -2.58
N GLU A 41 2.94 -2.72 -1.53
CA GLU A 41 3.30 -3.24 -0.21
C GLU A 41 3.51 -4.77 -0.21
N VAL A 42 2.77 -5.52 -1.04
CA VAL A 42 3.02 -6.97 -1.26
C VAL A 42 4.40 -7.20 -1.88
N TYR A 43 4.80 -6.43 -2.89
CA TYR A 43 6.13 -6.57 -3.50
C TYR A 43 7.25 -6.13 -2.55
N ILE A 44 7.04 -5.06 -1.78
CA ILE A 44 8.00 -4.61 -0.75
C ILE A 44 8.20 -5.72 0.31
N LYS A 45 7.13 -6.41 0.73
CA LYS A 45 7.22 -7.59 1.61
C LYS A 45 7.95 -8.75 0.94
N LEU A 46 7.67 -9.04 -0.33
CA LEU A 46 8.29 -10.13 -1.10
C LEU A 46 9.79 -9.91 -1.33
N PHE A 47 10.18 -8.69 -1.73
CA PHE A 47 11.59 -8.30 -1.92
C PHE A 47 12.38 -8.29 -0.60
N LYS A 48 11.73 -7.97 0.53
CA LYS A 48 12.33 -8.04 1.88
C LYS A 48 12.30 -9.46 2.49
N HIS A 49 11.72 -10.46 1.82
CA HIS A 49 11.58 -11.79 2.39
C HIS A 49 12.92 -12.55 2.36
N SER A 50 13.47 -12.83 3.54
CA SER A 50 14.79 -13.45 3.71
C SER A 50 14.77 -14.98 3.79
N GLN A 51 13.60 -15.62 3.74
CA GLN A 51 13.48 -17.08 3.80
C GLN A 51 13.34 -17.67 2.38
N THR A 52 14.01 -18.79 2.13
CA THR A 52 13.88 -19.53 0.88
C THR A 52 12.55 -20.28 0.82
N PHE A 53 11.85 -20.11 -0.30
CA PHE A 53 10.66 -20.93 -0.60
C PHE A 53 11.09 -22.36 -0.96
N LYS A 54 10.27 -23.35 -0.56
CA LYS A 54 10.52 -24.77 -0.84
C LYS A 54 10.35 -25.13 -2.31
N ASP A 55 9.36 -24.50 -2.93
CA ASP A 55 8.90 -24.72 -4.30
C ASP A 55 8.05 -23.51 -4.76
N ALA A 56 7.65 -23.50 -6.03
CA ALA A 56 6.90 -22.39 -6.63
C ALA A 56 5.44 -22.27 -6.15
N GLU A 57 4.80 -23.35 -5.69
CA GLU A 57 3.45 -23.27 -5.13
C GLU A 57 3.49 -22.75 -3.68
N HIS A 58 4.53 -23.07 -2.91
CA HIS A 58 4.81 -22.46 -1.61
C HIS A 58 5.07 -20.95 -1.73
N GLU A 59 5.84 -20.53 -2.73
CA GLU A 59 6.06 -19.11 -3.08
C GLU A 59 4.73 -18.39 -3.42
N LYS A 60 3.97 -18.94 -4.35
CA LYS A 60 2.66 -18.43 -4.78
C LYS A 60 1.64 -18.39 -3.64
N ALA A 61 1.57 -19.43 -2.81
CA ALA A 61 0.69 -19.48 -1.64
C ALA A 61 1.09 -18.46 -0.56
N TRP A 62 2.38 -18.14 -0.43
CA TRP A 62 2.87 -17.05 0.41
C TRP A 62 2.43 -15.69 -0.16
N VAL A 63 2.60 -15.44 -1.45
CA VAL A 63 2.18 -14.18 -2.11
C VAL A 63 0.67 -13.96 -1.96
N ILE A 64 -0.14 -14.99 -2.19
CA ILE A 64 -1.61 -14.95 -2.00
C ILE A 64 -1.94 -14.60 -0.54
N ARG A 65 -1.31 -15.26 0.44
CA ARG A 65 -1.53 -15.01 1.86
C ARG A 65 -1.15 -13.59 2.28
N VAL A 66 -0.02 -13.09 1.80
CA VAL A 66 0.46 -11.73 2.09
C VAL A 66 -0.44 -10.68 1.44
N THR A 67 -0.93 -10.92 0.22
CA THR A 67 -1.92 -10.06 -0.45
C THR A 67 -3.21 -9.96 0.36
N ILE A 68 -3.79 -11.11 0.74
CA ILE A 68 -5.02 -11.17 1.55
C ILE A 68 -4.84 -10.47 2.90
N ASN A 69 -3.67 -10.61 3.53
CA ASN A 69 -3.40 -9.94 4.80
C ASN A 69 -3.25 -8.42 4.62
N THR A 70 -2.42 -7.95 3.68
CA THR A 70 -2.31 -6.51 3.36
C THR A 70 -3.68 -5.88 3.07
N CYS A 71 -4.55 -6.55 2.31
CA CYS A 71 -5.92 -6.06 2.06
C CYS A 71 -6.76 -5.99 3.35
N LYS A 72 -6.70 -7.01 4.21
CA LYS A 72 -7.40 -7.00 5.51
C LYS A 72 -6.87 -5.92 6.45
N ASP A 73 -5.58 -5.61 6.39
CA ASP A 73 -4.95 -4.58 7.20
C ASP A 73 -5.40 -3.18 6.74
N ILE A 74 -5.48 -2.94 5.42
CA ILE A 74 -6.07 -1.73 4.83
C ILE A 74 -7.54 -1.56 5.23
N ILE A 75 -8.35 -2.63 5.14
CA ILE A 75 -9.79 -2.60 5.52
C ILE A 75 -9.99 -2.33 7.02
N ARG A 76 -9.09 -2.82 7.87
CA ARG A 76 -9.13 -2.62 9.33
C ARG A 76 -8.51 -1.30 9.78
N SER A 77 -7.69 -0.67 8.94
CA SER A 77 -6.97 0.55 9.29
C SER A 77 -7.94 1.64 9.75
N PRO A 78 -7.83 2.15 11.00
CA PRO A 78 -8.68 3.22 11.48
C PRO A 78 -8.56 4.48 10.61
N TRP A 79 -7.40 4.72 9.99
CA TRP A 79 -7.16 5.87 9.12
C TRP A 79 -8.17 5.94 7.98
N LYS A 80 -8.64 4.81 7.44
CA LYS A 80 -9.67 4.76 6.38
C LYS A 80 -11.06 5.26 6.83
N LYS A 81 -11.27 5.47 8.14
CA LYS A 81 -12.45 6.17 8.71
C LYS A 81 -12.19 7.63 9.08
N TRP A 82 -10.92 8.07 9.11
CA TRP A 82 -10.52 9.43 9.52
C TRP A 82 -10.10 10.30 8.32
N PHE A 83 -9.72 9.69 7.19
CA PHE A 83 -9.33 10.37 5.97
C PHE A 83 -10.51 10.41 4.98
N THR A 84 -11.18 11.55 4.96
CA THR A 84 -12.13 11.93 3.91
C THR A 84 -11.37 12.42 2.66
N THR A 85 -11.96 12.31 1.47
CA THR A 85 -11.34 12.74 0.21
C THR A 85 -11.11 14.26 0.21
N TYR A 86 -10.00 14.72 -0.37
CA TYR A 86 -9.61 16.14 -0.35
C TYR A 86 -10.66 17.08 -0.97
N GLU A 87 -11.52 16.57 -1.85
CA GLU A 87 -12.64 17.27 -2.48
C GLU A 87 -13.80 17.61 -1.52
N GLU A 88 -13.98 16.85 -0.43
CA GLU A 88 -15.00 17.11 0.59
C GLU A 88 -14.52 18.09 1.68
N VAL A 89 -13.22 18.39 1.73
CA VAL A 89 -12.64 19.31 2.71
C VAL A 89 -12.96 20.75 2.31
N PRO A 90 -13.74 21.52 3.10
CA PRO A 90 -14.08 22.89 2.73
C PRO A 90 -12.81 23.75 2.76
N LEU A 91 -12.35 24.18 1.58
CA LEU A 91 -11.18 25.04 1.46
C LEU A 91 -11.43 26.36 2.20
N PRO A 92 -10.57 26.78 3.15
CA PRO A 92 -10.70 28.07 3.80
C PRO A 92 -10.55 29.19 2.76
N ASN A 93 -11.47 30.17 2.77
CA ASN A 93 -11.37 31.34 1.88
C ASN A 93 -10.00 32.02 2.02
N HIS A 94 -9.36 32.32 0.88
CA HIS A 94 -7.93 32.64 0.74
C HIS A 94 -7.52 34.03 1.30
N HIS A 95 -7.66 34.24 2.61
CA HIS A 95 -7.16 35.42 3.32
C HIS A 95 -6.34 34.99 4.56
N ASN A 96 -5.07 35.41 4.59
CA ASN A 96 -4.01 35.07 5.59
C ASN A 96 -3.50 33.60 5.57
N GLU A 97 -2.70 33.31 4.55
CA GLU A 97 -2.30 31.95 4.13
C GLU A 97 -1.27 31.24 5.03
N ARG A 98 -0.54 31.94 5.93
CA ARG A 98 0.63 31.34 6.62
C ARG A 98 0.34 30.63 7.95
N VAL A 99 -0.73 30.99 8.66
CA VAL A 99 -1.00 30.45 10.01
C VAL A 99 -1.97 29.25 9.94
N VAL A 100 -2.99 29.33 9.09
CA VAL A 100 -4.02 28.30 8.94
C VAL A 100 -3.43 26.97 8.47
N PHE A 101 -2.53 27.01 7.47
CA PHE A 101 -1.92 25.81 6.91
C PHE A 101 -1.05 25.06 7.94
N LEU A 102 -0.26 25.76 8.76
CA LEU A 102 0.47 25.12 9.86
C LEU A 102 -0.46 24.50 10.90
N GLY A 103 -1.59 25.16 11.22
CA GLY A 103 -2.62 24.60 12.10
C GLY A 103 -3.15 23.25 11.62
N TYR A 104 -3.54 23.16 10.35
CA TYR A 104 -4.00 21.89 9.75
C TYR A 104 -2.88 20.84 9.67
N LEU A 105 -1.65 21.22 9.29
CA LEU A 105 -0.51 20.29 9.24
C LEU A 105 -0.21 19.70 10.62
N LEU A 106 -0.19 20.54 11.67
CA LEU A 106 0.06 20.11 13.04
C LEU A 106 -1.09 19.25 13.59
N LEU A 107 -2.35 19.57 13.28
CA LEU A 107 -3.49 18.74 13.66
C LEU A 107 -3.44 17.35 13.02
N LEU A 108 -3.09 17.24 11.73
CA LEU A 108 -2.87 15.95 11.07
C LEU A 108 -1.71 15.16 11.71
N GLN A 109 -0.57 15.82 11.96
CA GLN A 109 0.61 15.22 12.60
C GLN A 109 0.32 14.72 14.02
N VAL A 110 -0.50 15.42 14.80
CA VAL A 110 -0.87 15.03 16.17
C VAL A 110 -1.93 13.93 16.18
N LYS A 111 -2.93 13.98 15.29
CA LYS A 111 -4.01 12.98 15.23
C LYS A 111 -3.52 11.59 14.81
N MET A 112 -2.45 11.52 14.02
CA MET A 112 -1.82 10.28 13.55
C MET A 112 -0.84 9.64 14.55
N ARG A 113 -0.62 10.21 15.74
CA ARG A 113 0.47 9.80 16.66
C ARG A 113 0.00 8.92 17.84
N ILE A 114 -0.49 7.72 17.53
CA ILE A 114 -0.67 6.59 18.47
C ILE A 114 -0.21 5.30 17.77
#